data_AF-A0A8J6T563-F1
#
_entry.id   AF-A0A8J6T563-F1
#
_cell.length_a   1.000
_cell.length_b   1.000
_cell.length_c   1.000
_cell.angle_alpha   90.00
_cell.angle_beta   90.00
_cell.angle_gamma   90.00
#
_symmetry.space_group_name_H-M   'P 1'
#
loop_
_entity.id
_entity.type
_entity.pdbx_description
1 polymer ?
#
loop_
_entity_poly.entity_id
_entity_poly.type
_entity_poly.pdbx_seq_one_letter_code
_entity_poly.pdbx_strand_id
1 'polypeptide(L)'
;MPYRAMIQDLLLSENNLSNFHLLYLERSGSHMFSDVWSAAEARQADILLLRDEAAFFGELDRLVPQCGENAQYFASGKPFSVKMLIANLKSRNVNNIIKDIYSGY
;
A
#
# COMPACT_ATOMS: atom_id res chain seq x y z
N MET A 1 4.24 -12.58 1.96
CA MET A 1 4.10 -11.12 2.19
C MET A 1 3.16 -10.91 3.37
N PRO A 2 3.62 -10.25 4.43
CA PRO A 2 2.94 -10.18 5.74
C PRO A 2 1.55 -9.53 5.67
N TYR A 3 1.36 -8.54 4.79
CA TYR A 3 0.08 -7.85 4.64
C TYR A 3 -0.91 -8.54 3.70
N ARG A 4 -0.55 -9.62 2.99
CA ARG A 4 -1.47 -10.29 2.05
C ARG A 4 -2.72 -10.83 2.76
N ALA A 5 -2.53 -11.53 3.88
CA ALA A 5 -3.63 -12.04 4.69
C ALA A 5 -4.49 -10.90 5.25
N MET A 6 -3.86 -9.84 5.78
CA MET A 6 -4.57 -8.66 6.28
C MET A 6 -5.41 -7.97 5.19
N ILE A 7 -4.86 -7.79 3.99
CA ILE A 7 -5.58 -7.20 2.86
C ILE A 7 -6.75 -8.10 2.46
N GLN A 8 -6.53 -9.42 2.39
CA GLN A 8 -7.59 -10.36 2.06
C GLN A 8 -8.72 -10.34 3.10
N ASP A 9 -8.40 -10.31 4.40
CA ASP A 9 -9.39 -10.20 5.47
C ASP A 9 -10.14 -8.87 5.41
N LEU A 10 -9.46 -7.75 5.11
CA LEU A 10 -10.09 -6.45 4.91
C LEU A 10 -11.07 -6.48 3.74
N LEU A 11 -10.63 -7.02 2.59
CA LEU A 11 -11.46 -7.15 1.38
C LEU A 11 -12.67 -8.06 1.59
N LEU A 12 -12.54 -9.11 2.41
CA LEU A 12 -13.62 -10.04 2.71
C LEU A 12 -14.57 -9.52 3.80
N SER A 13 -14.10 -8.65 4.69
CA SER A 13 -14.92 -8.07 5.77
C SER A 13 -16.11 -7.26 5.22
N GLU A 14 -17.21 -7.17 5.97
CA GLU A 14 -18.38 -6.34 5.61
C GLU A 14 -18.13 -4.83 5.81
N ASN A 15 -16.90 -4.43 6.13
CA ASN A 15 -16.57 -3.03 6.33
C ASN A 15 -16.62 -2.27 5.00
N ASN A 16 -17.00 -0.99 5.08
CA ASN A 16 -16.94 -0.10 3.93
C ASN A 16 -15.47 0.15 3.54
N LEU A 17 -15.12 -0.26 2.32
CA LEU A 17 -13.76 -0.15 1.76
C LEU A 17 -13.55 1.12 0.93
N SER A 18 -14.49 2.07 0.96
CA SER A 18 -14.44 3.30 0.16
C SER A 18 -13.17 4.15 0.38
N ASN A 19 -12.48 3.95 1.51
CA ASN A 19 -11.27 4.70 1.88
C ASN A 19 -10.03 3.80 1.99
N PHE A 20 -10.07 2.60 1.40
CA PHE A 20 -8.93 1.69 1.35
C PHE A 20 -8.17 1.86 0.03
N HIS A 21 -6.87 2.16 0.13
CA HIS A 21 -5.98 2.29 -1.01
C HIS A 21 -4.78 1.35 -0.84
N LEU A 22 -4.48 0.55 -1.85
CA LEU A 22 -3.28 -0.28 -1.90
C LEU A 22 -2.39 0.16 -3.08
N LEU A 23 -1.21 0.68 -2.76
CA LEU A 23 -0.17 0.97 -3.73
C LEU A 23 0.85 -0.17 -3.75
N TYR A 24 1.06 -0.79 -4.91
CA TYR A 24 2.02 -1.88 -5.07
C TYR A 24 3.01 -1.59 -6.20
N LEU A 25 4.29 -1.48 -5.84
CA LEU A 25 5.39 -1.31 -6.78
C LEU A 25 5.89 -2.68 -7.28
N GLU A 26 5.54 -3.02 -8.51
CA GLU A 26 5.90 -4.26 -9.18
C GLU A 26 6.95 -4.03 -10.29
N ARG A 27 8.19 -4.48 -10.07
CA ARG A 27 9.27 -4.32 -11.08
C ARG A 27 9.51 -5.54 -11.96
N SER A 28 9.00 -6.71 -11.57
CA SER A 28 9.43 -8.00 -12.11
C SER A 28 8.37 -8.80 -12.87
N GLY A 29 7.17 -8.26 -13.08
CA GLY A 29 6.10 -8.93 -13.86
C GLY A 29 5.53 -10.19 -13.18
N SER A 30 5.80 -10.39 -11.89
CA SER A 30 5.23 -11.47 -11.09
C SER A 30 4.10 -10.92 -10.22
N HIS A 31 2.87 -11.23 -10.63
CA HIS A 31 1.65 -10.87 -9.92
C HIS A 31 1.50 -11.69 -8.64
N MET A 32 2.20 -11.30 -7.57
CA MET A 32 2.11 -11.98 -6.25
C MET A 32 0.75 -11.83 -5.54
N PHE A 33 -0.23 -11.20 -6.19
CA PHE A 33 -1.52 -10.76 -5.64
C PHE A 33 -2.71 -10.99 -6.57
N SER A 34 -2.60 -11.80 -7.62
CA SER A 34 -3.70 -12.01 -8.59
C SER A 34 -5.04 -12.41 -7.93
N ASP A 35 -4.97 -13.18 -6.85
CA ASP A 35 -6.11 -13.59 -6.01
C ASP A 35 -6.72 -12.44 -5.19
N VAL A 36 -5.87 -11.52 -4.72
CA VAL A 36 -6.30 -10.30 -4.02
C VAL A 36 -6.93 -9.30 -4.99
N TRP A 37 -6.49 -9.30 -6.25
CA TRP A 37 -7.02 -8.44 -7.30
C TRP A 37 -8.48 -8.70 -7.60
N SER A 38 -8.86 -9.97 -7.79
CA SER A 38 -10.25 -10.34 -8.06
C SER A 38 -11.18 -9.98 -6.88
N ALA A 39 -10.70 -10.13 -5.64
CA ALA A 39 -11.46 -9.74 -4.45
C ALA A 39 -11.60 -8.21 -4.33
N ALA A 40 -10.57 -7.47 -4.72
CA ALA A 40 -10.57 -6.00 -4.69
C ALA A 40 -11.50 -5.40 -5.74
N GLU A 41 -11.46 -5.92 -6.97
CA GLU A 41 -12.34 -5.49 -8.06
C GLU A 41 -13.82 -5.70 -7.69
N ALA A 42 -14.15 -6.87 -7.13
CA ALA A 42 -15.50 -7.18 -6.66
C ALA A 42 -16.00 -6.24 -5.54
N ARG A 43 -15.09 -5.57 -4.83
CA ARG A 43 -15.37 -4.70 -3.68
C ARG A 43 -15.09 -3.22 -3.95
N GLN A 44 -14.77 -2.86 -5.18
CA GLN A 44 -14.41 -1.48 -5.58
C GLN A 44 -13.27 -0.88 -4.74
N ALA A 45 -12.34 -1.71 -4.27
CA ALA A 45 -11.16 -1.25 -3.56
C ALA A 45 -10.15 -0.61 -4.54
N ASP A 46 -9.56 0.53 -4.17
CA ASP A 46 -8.60 1.24 -5.01
C ASP A 46 -7.21 0.60 -4.90
N ILE A 47 -6.85 -0.23 -5.88
CA ILE A 47 -5.55 -0.90 -5.93
C ILE A 47 -4.77 -0.47 -7.18
N LEU A 48 -3.59 0.11 -6.97
CA LEU A 48 -2.74 0.65 -8.03
C LEU A 48 -1.46 -0.17 -8.16
N LEU A 49 -1.28 -0.77 -9.34
CA LEU A 49 -0.04 -1.42 -9.78
C LEU A 49 0.84 -0.41 -10.46
N LEU A 50 2.00 -0.16 -9.87
CA LEU A 50 2.96 0.82 -10.35
C LEU A 50 4.24 0.08 -10.71
N ARG A 51 4.82 0.40 -11.86
CA ARG A 51 5.98 -0.32 -12.40
C ARG A 51 7.31 0.37 -12.15
N ASP A 52 7.25 1.65 -11.79
CA ASP A 52 8.41 2.48 -11.48
C ASP A 52 8.17 3.35 -10.24
N GLU A 53 9.27 3.83 -9.65
CA GLU A 53 9.23 4.63 -8.43
C GLU A 53 8.60 6.01 -8.64
N ALA A 54 8.75 6.62 -9.82
CA ALA A 54 8.24 7.97 -10.07
C ALA A 54 6.71 7.96 -10.05
N ALA A 55 6.09 6.99 -10.72
CA ALA A 55 4.65 6.78 -10.68
C ALA A 55 4.16 6.45 -9.25
N PHE A 56 4.92 5.63 -8.51
CA PHE A 56 4.62 5.31 -7.12
C PHE A 56 4.58 6.54 -6.21
N PHE A 57 5.59 7.40 -6.29
CA PHE A 57 5.62 8.63 -5.51
C PHE A 57 4.59 9.68 -5.99
N GLY A 58 4.29 9.72 -7.29
CA GLY A 58 3.22 10.56 -7.82
C GLY A 58 1.83 10.19 -7.27
N GLU A 59 1.53 8.90 -7.15
CA GLU A 59 0.27 8.45 -6.54
C GLU A 59 0.21 8.72 -5.04
N LEU A 60 1.35 8.60 -4.33
CA LEU A 60 1.43 9.02 -2.93
C LEU A 60 1.11 10.51 -2.76
N ASP A 61 1.62 11.36 -3.65
CA ASP A 61 1.34 12.81 -3.63
C ASP A 61 -0.14 13.12 -3.85
N ARG A 62 -0.83 12.30 -4.64
CA ARG A 62 -2.27 12.42 -4.86
C ARG A 62 -3.08 11.91 -3.67
N LEU A 63 -2.73 10.77 -3.09
CA LEU A 63 -3.55 10.06 -2.10
C LEU A 63 -3.36 10.53 -0.67
N VAL A 64 -2.14 10.87 -0.24
CA VAL A 64 -1.86 11.28 1.14
C VAL A 64 -2.73 12.49 1.57
N PRO A 65 -2.91 13.55 0.73
CA PRO A 65 -3.81 14.64 1.07
C PRO A 65 -5.29 14.25 1.16
N GLN A 66 -5.72 13.22 0.42
CA GLN A 66 -7.11 12.74 0.41
C GLN A 66 -7.44 11.87 1.63
N CYS A 67 -6.49 11.03 2.04
CA CYS A 67 -6.63 10.15 3.21
C CYS A 67 -6.45 10.92 4.52
N GLY A 68 -5.65 11.99 4.50
CA GLY A 68 -5.34 12.81 5.66
C GLY A 68 -4.22 12.25 6.54
N GLU A 69 -3.71 13.10 7.42
CA GLU A 69 -2.57 12.81 8.29
C GLU A 69 -2.87 11.77 9.38
N ASN A 70 -4.16 11.59 9.73
CA ASN A 70 -4.62 10.68 10.77
C ASN A 70 -4.92 9.26 10.27
N ALA A 71 -4.86 9.02 8.96
CA ALA A 71 -5.06 7.68 8.41
C ALA A 71 -3.97 6.70 8.90
N GLN A 72 -4.27 5.41 8.86
CA GLN A 72 -3.29 4.36 9.15
C GLN A 72 -2.54 3.99 7.88
N TYR A 73 -1.23 4.24 7.87
CA TYR A 73 -0.37 3.92 6.74
C TYR A 73 0.42 2.66 7.02
N PHE A 74 0.37 1.69 6.11
CA PHE A 74 1.13 0.45 6.21
C PHE A 74 2.21 0.41 5.14
N ALA A 75 3.46 0.23 5.55
CA ALA A 75 4.62 0.18 4.64
C ALA A 75 5.30 -1.20 4.71
N SER A 76 5.46 -1.85 3.56
CA SER A 76 6.12 -3.15 3.43
C SER A 76 7.12 -3.19 2.30
N GLY A 77 8.23 -3.89 2.49
CA GLY A 77 9.18 -4.16 1.42
C GLY A 77 10.62 -4.24 1.91
N LYS A 78 11.56 -4.04 0.97
CA LYS A 78 13.00 -4.05 1.26
C LYS A 78 13.35 -2.91 2.24
N PRO A 79 14.36 -3.10 3.12
CA PRO A 79 14.72 -2.11 4.14
C PRO A 79 14.96 -0.70 3.60
N PHE A 80 15.65 -0.59 2.46
CA PHE A 80 15.92 0.71 1.83
C PHE A 80 14.64 1.39 1.34
N SER A 81 13.79 0.65 0.60
CA SER A 81 12.53 1.16 0.07
C SER A 81 11.56 1.60 1.17
N VAL A 82 11.45 0.81 2.24
CA VAL A 82 10.59 1.15 3.39
C VAL A 82 11.11 2.39 4.12
N LYS A 83 12.43 2.52 4.32
CA LYS A 83 13.02 3.73 4.92
C LYS A 83 12.74 4.98 4.08
N MET A 84 12.91 4.89 2.76
CA MET A 84 12.62 6.00 1.84
C MET A 84 11.14 6.39 1.86
N LEU A 85 10.24 5.41 1.83
CA LEU A 85 8.80 5.62 1.93
C LEU A 85 8.42 6.30 3.26
N ILE A 86 8.97 5.84 4.39
CA ILE A 86 8.70 6.45 5.69
C ILE A 86 9.21 7.90 5.74
N ALA A 87 10.39 8.18 5.20
CA ALA A 87 10.91 9.55 5.15
C ALA A 87 10.00 10.47 4.32
N ASN A 88 9.50 9.97 3.20
CA ASN A 88 8.55 10.66 2.34
C ASN A 88 7.20 10.92 3.06
N LEU A 89 6.62 9.91 3.72
CA LEU A 89 5.37 10.10 4.47
C LEU A 89 5.55 11.10 5.62
N LYS A 90 6.66 11.02 6.36
CA LYS A 90 6.96 11.96 7.45
C LYS A 90 7.14 13.40 6.98
N SER A 91 7.71 13.63 5.79
CA SER A 91 7.80 14.99 5.23
C SER A 91 6.43 15.59 4.88
N ARG A 92 5.36 14.79 4.93
CA ARG A 92 3.95 15.18 4.75
C ARG A 92 3.17 15.14 6.07
N ASN A 93 3.87 15.24 7.21
CA ASN A 93 3.31 15.17 8.58
C ASN A 93 2.57 13.86 8.93
N VAL A 94 2.70 12.82 8.11
CA VAL A 94 2.15 11.51 8.43
C VAL A 94 3.04 10.83 9.47
N ASN A 95 2.50 10.65 10.68
CA ASN A 95 3.21 10.03 11.80
C ASN A 95 2.68 8.63 12.15
N ASN A 96 1.46 8.30 11.75
CA ASN A 96 0.80 7.02 12.02
C ASN A 96 1.16 5.97 10.96
N ILE A 97 2.44 5.52 10.99
CA ILE A 97 2.99 4.58 10.01
C ILE A 97 3.37 3.27 10.68
N ILE A 98 2.68 2.19 10.31
CA ILE A 98 3.00 0.81 10.69
C ILE A 98 3.92 0.25 9.60
N LYS A 99 5.09 -0.25 10.01
CA LYS A 99 6.12 -0.72 9.08
C LYS A 99 6.40 -2.21 9.29
N ASP A 100 6.57 -2.92 8.18
CA ASP A 100 7.13 -4.26 8.17
C ASP A 100 8.29 -4.30 7.17
N ILE A 101 9.49 -4.49 7.70
CA ILE A 101 10.72 -4.52 6.91
C ILE A 101 11.03 -5.98 6.61
N TYR A 102 10.88 -6.37 5.35
CA TYR A 102 11.24 -7.70 4.90
C TYR A 102 12.77 -7.80 4.79
N SER A 103 13.40 -8.36 5.82
CA SER A 103 14.77 -8.89 5.76
C SER A 103 14.68 -10.30 5.22
N GLY A 104 14.79 -10.47 3.89
CA GLY A 104 14.78 -11.80 3.28
C GLY A 104 15.80 -12.73 3.96
N TYR A 105 15.37 -13.95 4.25
CA TYR A 105 16.26 -15.07 4.56
C TYR A 105 16.81 -15.65 3.25
#